data_AF-A0AAJ1N028-F1
#
_entry.id   AF-A0AAJ1N028-F1
#
_cell.length_a   1.000
_cell.length_b   1.000
_cell.length_c   1.000
_cell.angle_alpha   90.00
_cell.angle_beta   90.00
_cell.angle_gamma   90.00
#
_symmetry.space_group_name_H-M   'P 1'
#
loop_
_entity.id
_entity.type
_entity.pdbx_description
1 polymer ?
#
loop_
_entity_poly.entity_id
_entity_poly.type
_entity_poly.pdbx_seq_one_letter_code
_entity_poly.pdbx_strand_id
1 'polypeptide(L)'
;MAKSDALTKNVRHLMGKYAVYNATQLAKYLKIDQHILHRMILGEAEDPKYSTVKTIAEFFNVSVTGLMEGDLQASTVDADDSTPIRHNDEMSNMRFLDFPSELKSSVINAYKEIVIREARLFPDTSGTAHQTARLENLAESLVKGFSKLIGS
;
A
#
# COMPACT_ATOMS: atom_id res chain seq x y z
N MET A 1 -31.44 4.98 -6.89
CA MET A 1 -30.17 4.57 -7.53
C MET A 1 -29.97 3.10 -7.20
N ALA A 2 -29.87 2.23 -8.22
CA ALA A 2 -29.75 0.80 -7.99
C ALA A 2 -28.38 0.51 -7.36
N LYS A 3 -28.35 -0.32 -6.31
CA LYS A 3 -27.10 -0.71 -5.61
C LYS A 3 -26.10 -1.39 -6.55
N SER A 4 -26.59 -2.08 -7.59
CA SER A 4 -25.81 -2.66 -8.69
C SER A 4 -24.94 -1.62 -9.41
N ASP A 5 -25.47 -0.41 -9.66
CA ASP A 5 -24.75 0.61 -10.43
C ASP A 5 -23.52 1.15 -9.70
N ALA A 6 -23.59 1.27 -8.37
CA ALA A 6 -22.47 1.76 -7.55
C ALA A 6 -21.32 0.74 -7.55
N LEU A 7 -21.64 -0.54 -7.34
CA LEU A 7 -20.67 -1.63 -7.40
C LEU A 7 -19.96 -1.71 -8.75
N THR A 8 -20.70 -1.70 -9.86
CA THR A 8 -20.13 -1.75 -11.20
C THR A 8 -19.19 -0.58 -11.47
N LYS A 9 -19.57 0.63 -11.08
CA LYS A 9 -18.73 1.84 -11.22
C LYS A 9 -17.44 1.75 -10.41
N ASN A 10 -17.54 1.28 -9.17
CA ASN A 10 -16.40 1.12 -8.26
C ASN A 10 -15.41 0.07 -8.77
N VAL A 11 -15.90 -1.09 -9.21
CA VAL A 11 -15.04 -2.15 -9.77
C VAL A 11 -14.32 -1.68 -11.03
N ARG A 12 -15.00 -0.97 -11.93
CA ARG A 12 -14.34 -0.39 -13.13
C ARG A 12 -13.30 0.66 -12.78
N HIS A 13 -13.58 1.50 -11.78
CA HIS A 13 -12.61 2.48 -11.30
C HIS A 13 -11.36 1.80 -10.74
N LEU A 14 -11.53 0.78 -9.89
CA LEU A 14 -10.44 0.00 -9.33
C LEU A 14 -9.65 -0.75 -10.42
N MET A 15 -10.32 -1.32 -11.42
CA MET A 15 -9.65 -1.91 -12.58
C MET A 15 -8.75 -0.92 -13.31
N GLY A 16 -9.21 0.32 -13.51
CA GLY A 16 -8.40 1.40 -14.08
C GLY A 16 -7.21 1.77 -13.20
N LYS A 17 -7.42 1.91 -11.88
CA LYS A 17 -6.38 2.26 -10.90
C LYS A 17 -5.24 1.23 -10.83
N TYR A 18 -5.58 -0.06 -10.88
CA TYR A 18 -4.63 -1.17 -10.77
C TYR A 18 -4.16 -1.72 -12.14
N ALA A 19 -4.43 -1.00 -13.24
CA ALA A 19 -4.06 -1.40 -14.60
C ALA A 19 -4.57 -2.81 -15.01
N VAL A 20 -5.74 -3.21 -14.52
CA VAL A 20 -6.41 -4.46 -14.89
C VAL A 20 -7.39 -4.16 -16.02
N TYR A 21 -6.97 -4.38 -17.26
CA TYR A 21 -7.73 -3.95 -18.43
C TYR A 21 -8.94 -4.84 -18.74
N ASN A 22 -8.89 -6.13 -18.38
CA ASN A 22 -9.90 -7.10 -18.79
C ASN A 22 -10.53 -7.84 -17.61
N ALA A 23 -11.85 -8.04 -17.67
CA ALA A 23 -12.59 -8.88 -16.73
C ALA A 23 -12.01 -10.31 -16.66
N THR A 24 -11.53 -10.86 -17.77
CA THR A 24 -10.88 -12.17 -17.80
C THR A 24 -9.58 -12.23 -16.97
N GLN A 25 -8.79 -11.15 -16.98
CA GLN A 25 -7.59 -11.07 -16.16
C GLN A 25 -7.97 -10.98 -14.68
N LEU A 26 -8.95 -10.13 -14.36
CA LEU A 26 -9.45 -9.99 -13.00
C LEU A 26 -10.03 -11.31 -12.46
N ALA A 27 -10.78 -12.05 -13.28
CA ALA A 27 -11.32 -13.36 -12.92
C ALA A 27 -10.23 -14.39 -12.60
N LYS A 28 -9.13 -14.38 -13.38
CA LYS A 28 -7.96 -15.23 -13.11
C LYS A 28 -7.27 -14.86 -11.80
N TYR A 29 -7.11 -13.57 -11.50
CA TYR A 29 -6.49 -13.12 -10.26
C TYR A 29 -7.34 -13.46 -9.03
N LEU A 30 -8.66 -13.28 -9.14
CA LEU A 30 -9.60 -13.56 -8.05
C LEU A 30 -9.95 -15.04 -7.90
N LYS A 31 -9.59 -15.89 -8.89
CA LYS A 31 -10.05 -17.29 -9.00
C LYS A 31 -11.57 -17.41 -8.97
N ILE A 32 -12.27 -16.47 -9.60
CA ILE A 32 -13.73 -16.45 -9.75
C ILE A 32 -14.09 -16.81 -11.18
N ASP A 33 -15.25 -17.42 -11.39
CA ASP A 33 -15.78 -17.71 -12.71
C ASP A 33 -15.94 -16.42 -13.55
N GLN A 34 -15.42 -16.46 -14.78
CA GLN A 34 -15.42 -15.32 -15.69
C GLN A 34 -16.84 -14.83 -16.00
N HIS A 35 -17.82 -15.72 -16.14
CA HIS A 35 -19.21 -15.37 -16.42
C HIS A 35 -19.84 -14.61 -15.25
N ILE A 36 -19.53 -15.01 -14.01
CA ILE A 36 -20.00 -14.31 -12.80
C ILE A 36 -19.43 -12.89 -12.75
N LEU A 37 -18.13 -12.74 -13.00
CA LEU A 37 -17.48 -11.45 -12.97
C LEU A 37 -17.96 -10.53 -14.10
N HIS A 38 -18.17 -11.07 -15.31
CA HIS A 38 -18.70 -10.32 -16.44
C HIS A 38 -20.11 -9.77 -16.16
N ARG A 39 -21.03 -10.60 -15.66
CA ARG A 39 -22.40 -10.16 -15.32
C ARG A 39 -22.39 -9.06 -14.26
N MET A 40 -21.46 -9.13 -13.31
CA MET A 40 -21.34 -8.15 -12.25
C MET A 40 -20.71 -6.82 -12.72
N ILE A 41 -19.71 -6.87 -13.60
CA ILE A 41 -19.11 -5.66 -14.22
C ILE A 41 -20.06 -5.03 -15.25
N LEU A 42 -21.00 -5.79 -15.81
CA LEU A 42 -22.02 -5.27 -16.72
C LEU A 42 -23.27 -4.73 -16.00
N GLY A 43 -23.40 -4.95 -14.69
CA GLY A 43 -24.58 -4.54 -13.91
C GLY A 43 -25.79 -5.45 -14.10
N GLU A 44 -25.64 -6.57 -14.82
CA GLU A 44 -26.67 -7.59 -15.06
C GLU A 44 -26.93 -8.49 -13.83
N ALA A 45 -26.08 -8.36 -12.80
CA ALA A 45 -26.26 -9.01 -11.52
C ALA A 45 -26.83 -8.01 -10.51
N GLU A 46 -28.15 -8.09 -10.30
CA GLU A 46 -28.88 -7.22 -9.37
C GLU A 46 -28.41 -7.41 -7.91
N ASP A 47 -28.10 -8.67 -7.53
CA ASP A 47 -27.53 -9.05 -6.24
C ASP A 47 -26.34 -10.02 -6.41
N PRO A 48 -25.12 -9.51 -6.56
CA PRO A 48 -23.95 -10.36 -6.59
C PRO A 48 -23.74 -11.03 -5.23
N LYS A 49 -23.36 -12.31 -5.26
CA LYS A 49 -23.09 -13.08 -4.03
C LYS A 49 -22.06 -12.34 -3.17
N TYR A 50 -22.35 -12.20 -1.88
CA TYR A 50 -21.44 -11.59 -0.90
C TYR A 50 -20.04 -12.18 -0.95
N SER A 51 -19.90 -13.49 -1.18
CA SER A 51 -18.60 -14.15 -1.35
C SER A 51 -17.77 -13.53 -2.46
N THR A 52 -18.39 -13.24 -3.61
CA THR A 52 -17.74 -12.65 -4.78
C THR A 52 -17.33 -11.20 -4.49
N VAL A 53 -18.24 -10.42 -3.89
CA VAL A 53 -17.97 -9.03 -3.52
C VAL A 53 -16.86 -8.95 -2.48
N LYS A 54 -16.85 -9.87 -1.50
CA LYS A 54 -15.80 -9.98 -0.49
C LYS A 54 -14.43 -10.28 -1.09
N THR A 55 -14.32 -11.25 -2.00
CA THR A 55 -13.05 -11.57 -2.67
C THR A 55 -12.51 -10.39 -3.47
N ILE A 56 -13.40 -9.63 -4.12
CA ILE A 56 -13.02 -8.42 -4.87
C ILE A 56 -12.57 -7.30 -3.93
N ALA A 57 -13.30 -7.11 -2.84
CA ALA A 57 -12.98 -6.12 -1.82
C ALA A 57 -11.63 -6.43 -1.16
N GLU A 58 -11.36 -7.70 -0.87
CA GLU A 58 -10.06 -8.18 -0.36
C GLU A 58 -8.93 -7.95 -1.37
N PHE A 59 -9.16 -8.26 -2.65
CA PHE A 59 -8.15 -8.07 -3.69
C PHE A 59 -7.78 -6.60 -3.92
N PHE A 60 -8.78 -5.72 -3.96
CA PHE A 60 -8.58 -4.27 -4.15
C PHE A 60 -8.38 -3.51 -2.84
N ASN A 61 -8.31 -4.21 -1.73
CA ASN A 61 -8.05 -3.65 -0.42
C ASN A 61 -9.09 -2.61 0.06
N VAL A 62 -10.35 -2.78 -0.31
CA VAL A 62 -11.47 -1.92 0.09
C VAL A 62 -12.43 -2.66 1.01
N SER A 63 -13.26 -1.95 1.77
CA SER A 63 -14.33 -2.57 2.55
C SER A 63 -15.46 -3.03 1.62
N VAL A 64 -16.17 -4.10 1.98
CA VAL A 64 -17.33 -4.59 1.20
C VAL A 64 -18.43 -3.52 1.12
N THR A 65 -18.67 -2.81 2.22
CA THR A 65 -19.60 -1.67 2.27
C THR A 65 -19.12 -0.52 1.40
N GLY A 66 -17.83 -0.17 1.42
CA GLY A 66 -17.25 0.85 0.55
C GLY A 66 -17.31 0.48 -0.93
N LEU A 67 -17.19 -0.81 -1.25
CA LEU A 67 -17.29 -1.32 -2.62
C LEU A 67 -18.74 -1.30 -3.15
N MET A 68 -19.73 -1.56 -2.31
CA MET A 68 -21.15 -1.61 -2.71
C MET A 68 -21.86 -0.25 -2.63
N GLU A 69 -21.50 0.58 -1.65
CA GLU A 69 -22.25 1.81 -1.30
C GLU A 69 -21.38 3.07 -1.35
N GLY A 70 -20.06 2.93 -1.31
CA GLY A 70 -19.14 4.06 -1.38
C GLY A 70 -19.03 4.62 -2.80
N ASP A 71 -18.74 5.91 -2.92
CA ASP A 71 -18.30 6.51 -4.17
C ASP A 71 -16.77 6.52 -4.19
N LEU A 72 -16.16 5.48 -4.78
CA LEU A 72 -14.71 5.40 -4.91
C LEU A 72 -14.17 6.31 -6.04
N GLN A 73 -15.05 6.93 -6.84
CA GLN A 73 -14.66 7.86 -7.90
C GLN A 73 -14.49 9.30 -7.39
N ALA A 74 -15.26 9.69 -6.37
CA ALA A 74 -15.15 11.00 -5.73
C ALA A 74 -13.89 11.18 -4.86
N SER A 75 -13.17 10.08 -4.58
CA SER A 75 -11.85 10.14 -3.95
C SER A 75 -10.78 10.44 -5.00
N THR A 76 -10.83 11.65 -5.58
CA THR A 76 -9.62 12.33 -6.08
C THR A 76 -8.82 12.87 -4.89
N VAL A 77 -8.62 12.04 -3.87
CA VAL A 77 -7.46 12.25 -3.01
C VAL A 77 -6.31 11.82 -3.90
N ASP A 78 -5.54 12.82 -4.27
CA ASP A 78 -4.32 12.73 -5.05
C ASP A 78 -3.48 11.53 -4.67
N ALA A 79 -2.53 11.21 -5.54
CA ALA A 79 -1.39 10.36 -5.24
C ALA A 79 -0.62 10.88 -4.00
N ASP A 80 -1.19 10.68 -2.82
CA ASP A 80 -0.45 10.53 -1.60
C ASP A 80 0.06 9.10 -1.57
N ASP A 81 1.33 9.02 -1.23
CA ASP A 81 2.22 7.89 -1.08
C ASP A 81 1.75 6.95 0.05
N SER A 82 0.51 6.51 -0.08
CA SER A 82 -0.22 5.66 0.85
C SER A 82 -0.83 4.56 0.03
N THR A 83 0.02 3.65 -0.47
CA THR A 83 -0.43 2.26 -0.51
C THR A 83 -0.90 1.95 0.92
N PRO A 84 -2.18 1.64 1.16
CA PRO A 84 -2.50 0.95 2.38
C PRO A 84 -1.94 -0.45 2.13
N ILE A 85 -0.69 -0.67 2.49
CA ILE A 85 -0.31 -1.96 3.03
C ILE A 85 -1.35 -2.17 4.12
N ARG A 86 -2.38 -2.99 3.85
CA ARG A 86 -3.21 -3.45 4.95
C ARG A 86 -2.23 -4.20 5.83
N HIS A 87 -1.94 -3.57 6.96
CA HIS A 87 -1.63 -4.22 8.20
C HIS A 87 -2.55 -5.43 8.29
N ASN A 88 -2.01 -6.59 7.91
CA ASN A 88 -2.50 -7.82 8.46
C ASN A 88 -2.29 -7.61 9.96
N ASP A 89 -3.35 -7.50 10.74
CA ASP A 89 -3.27 -7.08 12.15
C ASP A 89 -2.50 -8.10 13.02
N GLU A 90 -2.07 -9.22 12.42
CA GLU A 90 -1.12 -10.17 13.00
C GLU A 90 0.36 -9.91 12.66
N MET A 91 0.70 -9.07 11.68
CA MET A 91 2.08 -8.72 11.31
C MET A 91 2.54 -7.37 11.84
N SER A 92 1.61 -6.50 12.26
CA SER A 92 1.91 -5.19 12.86
C SER A 92 2.67 -5.27 14.20
N ASN A 93 2.71 -6.45 14.83
CA ASN A 93 3.37 -6.68 16.11
C ASN A 93 4.66 -7.52 16.02
N MET A 94 5.08 -7.95 14.82
CA MET A 94 6.34 -8.67 14.68
C MET A 94 7.50 -7.69 14.82
N ARG A 95 8.36 -7.90 15.81
CA ARG A 95 9.60 -7.12 15.92
C ARG A 95 10.48 -7.52 14.74
N PHE A 96 11.35 -6.63 14.27
CA PHE A 96 12.34 -6.95 13.24
C PHE A 96 13.17 -8.22 13.58
N LEU A 97 13.33 -8.50 14.88
CA LEU A 97 13.99 -9.70 15.41
C LEU A 97 13.25 -11.01 15.07
N ASP A 98 11.95 -10.96 14.79
CA ASP A 98 11.11 -12.12 14.51
C ASP A 98 11.08 -12.48 13.02
N PHE A 99 11.70 -11.65 12.17
CA PHE A 99 11.71 -11.89 10.73
C PHE A 99 12.63 -13.07 10.35
N PRO A 100 12.26 -13.82 9.29
CA PRO A 100 13.16 -14.77 8.65
C PRO A 100 14.49 -14.09 8.24
N SER A 101 15.59 -14.83 8.31
CA SER A 101 16.95 -14.33 8.01
C SER A 101 17.07 -13.73 6.60
N GLU A 102 16.39 -14.32 5.63
CA GLU A 102 16.34 -13.85 4.24
C GLU A 102 15.72 -12.44 4.14
N LEU A 103 14.60 -12.23 4.84
CA LEU A 103 13.89 -10.96 4.87
C LEU A 103 14.71 -9.88 5.60
N LYS A 104 15.33 -10.23 6.74
CA LYS A 104 16.25 -9.31 7.45
C LYS A 104 17.40 -8.84 6.56
N SER A 105 18.01 -9.75 5.81
CA SER A 105 19.11 -9.45 4.88
C SER A 105 18.64 -8.48 3.79
N SER A 106 17.46 -8.73 3.22
CA SER A 106 16.86 -7.85 2.20
C SER A 106 16.61 -6.44 2.73
N VAL A 107 16.03 -6.32 3.93
CA VAL A 107 15.77 -5.02 4.58
C VAL A 107 17.07 -4.28 4.89
N ILE A 108 18.09 -4.97 5.42
CA ILE A 108 19.40 -4.38 5.70
C ILE A 108 20.07 -3.87 4.41
N ASN A 109 20.00 -4.63 3.33
CA ASN A 109 20.59 -4.23 2.06
C ASN A 109 19.84 -3.06 1.42
N ALA A 110 18.51 -3.05 1.48
CA ALA A 110 17.72 -1.90 1.03
C ALA A 110 18.08 -0.63 1.83
N TYR A 111 18.25 -0.74 3.15
CA TYR A 111 18.69 0.38 3.98
C TYR A 111 20.09 0.86 3.60
N LYS A 112 21.04 -0.05 3.37
CA LYS A 112 22.39 0.31 2.91
C LYS A 112 22.36 1.07 1.58
N GLU A 113 21.59 0.58 0.61
CA GLU A 113 21.45 1.24 -0.69
C GLU A 113 20.84 2.63 -0.56
N ILE A 114 19.83 2.80 0.29
CA ILE A 114 19.23 4.11 0.58
C ILE A 114 20.26 5.02 1.24
N VAL A 115 20.98 4.56 2.27
CA VAL A 115 22.02 5.35 2.94
C VAL A 115 23.12 5.75 1.96
N ILE A 116 23.59 4.85 1.11
CA ILE A 116 24.62 5.14 0.10
C ILE A 116 24.10 6.16 -0.93
N ARG A 117 22.85 6.00 -1.38
CA ARG A 117 22.22 6.89 -2.35
C ARG A 117 21.95 8.29 -1.80
N GLU A 118 21.48 8.37 -0.56
CA GLU A 118 21.21 9.64 0.13
C GLU A 118 22.51 10.30 0.62
N ALA A 119 23.50 9.50 1.02
CA ALA A 119 24.85 9.96 1.34
C ALA A 119 25.70 10.25 0.10
N ARG A 120 25.08 10.66 -1.03
CA ARG A 120 25.78 11.14 -2.25
C ARG A 120 26.87 12.13 -1.86
N LEU A 121 28.06 11.55 -1.70
CA LEU A 121 29.36 12.17 -1.63
C LEU A 121 29.56 12.88 -2.96
N PHE A 122 29.46 14.22 -2.93
CA PHE A 122 30.18 15.03 -3.90
C PHE A 122 31.69 14.77 -3.69
N PRO A 123 32.48 14.54 -4.75
CA PRO A 123 33.90 14.21 -4.64
C PRO A 123 34.79 15.43 -4.33
N ASP A 124 34.26 16.47 -3.68
CA ASP A 124 35.03 17.67 -3.36
C ASP A 124 35.40 17.69 -1.87
N THR A 125 36.68 17.46 -1.61
CA THR A 125 37.35 17.40 -0.30
C THR A 125 37.46 18.76 0.41
N SER A 126 36.67 19.76 0.01
CA SER A 126 36.70 21.14 0.51
C SER A 126 35.66 21.40 1.63
N GLY A 127 34.62 20.57 1.73
CA GLY A 127 33.45 20.82 2.60
C GLY A 127 33.36 20.00 3.89
N THR A 128 34.41 19.27 4.28
CA THR A 128 34.36 18.23 5.32
C THR A 128 33.96 18.77 6.71
N ALA A 129 34.42 19.95 7.11
CA ALA A 129 34.12 20.51 8.43
C ALA A 129 32.63 20.85 8.63
N HIS A 130 31.96 21.39 7.60
CA HIS A 130 30.53 21.71 7.66
C HIS A 130 29.66 20.44 7.64
N GLN A 131 30.13 19.39 6.96
CA GLN A 131 29.44 18.10 6.92
C GLN A 131 29.55 17.36 8.26
N THR A 132 30.72 17.37 8.90
CA THR A 132 30.90 16.79 10.25
C THR A 132 29.98 17.47 11.27
N ALA A 133 29.94 18.80 11.29
CA ALA A 133 29.05 19.54 12.19
C ALA A 133 27.57 19.21 11.96
N ARG A 134 27.14 18.97 10.71
CA ARG A 134 25.75 18.58 10.42
C ARG A 134 25.45 17.15 10.87
N LEU A 135 26.39 16.23 10.71
CA LEU A 135 26.25 14.85 11.17
C LEU A 135 26.22 14.75 12.69
N GLU A 136 27.06 15.53 13.39
CA GLU A 136 27.06 15.62 14.85
C GLU A 136 25.73 16.17 15.39
N ASN A 137 25.21 17.25 14.79
CA ASN A 137 23.91 17.80 15.17
C ASN A 137 22.75 16.83 14.94
N LEU A 138 22.80 16.04 13.87
CA LEU A 138 21.80 15.00 13.60
C LEU A 138 21.88 13.87 14.64
N ALA A 139 23.10 13.41 14.95
CA ALA A 139 23.31 12.39 15.97
C ALA A 139 22.81 12.87 17.35
N GLU A 140 23.10 14.11 17.75
CA GLU A 140 22.60 14.69 18.99
C GLU A 140 21.07 14.80 19.04
N SER A 141 20.45 15.23 17.93
CA SER A 141 19.00 15.36 17.84
C SER A 141 18.30 14.02 17.98
N LEU A 142 18.86 12.98 17.36
CA LEU A 142 18.36 11.61 17.49
C LEU A 142 18.49 11.11 18.94
N VAL A 143 19.66 11.27 19.56
CA VAL A 143 19.87 10.84 20.96
C VAL A 143 18.92 11.58 21.91
N LYS A 144 18.71 12.88 21.74
CA LYS A 144 17.75 13.67 22.52
C LYS A 144 16.30 13.24 22.28
N GLY A 145 15.94 12.95 21.02
CA GLY A 145 14.62 12.46 20.64
C GLY A 145 14.31 11.10 21.27
N PHE A 146 15.24 10.15 21.18
CA PHE A 146 15.09 8.83 21.78
C PHE A 146 15.14 8.87 23.32
N SER A 147 15.93 9.77 23.91
CA SER A 147 15.94 9.96 25.37
C SER A 147 14.58 10.42 25.90
N LYS A 148 13.84 11.26 25.15
CA LYS A 148 12.46 11.65 25.49
C LYS A 148 11.45 10.50 25.36
N LEU A 149 11.73 9.51 24.52
CA LEU A 149 10.90 8.31 24.35
C LEU A 149 11.14 7.25 25.44
N ILE A 150 12.32 7.27 26.08
CA ILE A 150 12.71 6.32 27.13
C ILE A 150 12.51 6.92 28.53
N GLY A 151 12.32 8.24 28.67
CA GLY A 151 12.09 8.91 29.95
C GLY A 151 11.14 10.11 29.89
N SER A 152 9.85 9.85 30.09
CA SER A 152 9.00 10.38 31.18
C SER A 152 7.76 9.53 31.32
#